data_AF-M5FN52-F1
#
_entry.id   AF-M5FN52-F1
#
_cell.length_a   1.000
_cell.length_b   1.000
_cell.length_c   1.000
_cell.angle_alpha   90.00
_cell.angle_beta   90.00
_cell.angle_gamma   90.00
#
_symmetry.space_group_name_H-M   'P 1'
#
loop_
_entity.id
_entity.type
_entity.pdbx_description
1 polymer ?
#
loop_
_entity_poly.entity_id
_entity_poly.type
_entity_poly.pdbx_seq_one_letter_code
_entity_poly.pdbx_strand_id
1 'polypeptide(L)'
;MNFFIYMRPPIKDIDDWEALGNPGWNWETHLKYTKRAEKFTPPTAAQTETFHQTYDPEVVGTEGNLQVAFPSLIMDGEVPFQQTVKNTGIKILDGAALSGDVNGAWMAAATIDPVKKTRSIKAFYLPYRDRSNLKVMVEAHVNKVLFASERPNNLLIAEGVEFTVAGTKHVVHAKKEMILSAGQSPQILELSGIGDPSILTPLGIECLNLLPGVGNNVQEYVFYPTSFELNDKENGWNTLDKLRNPESAKAEMALFNEKRQQGLYTMSLANVVFTPLQQASPIANDLITALSVKLEQARKDGHISDALWEQYQMQLSLVKSDKAIDLELVTLPYYCTTTTPPEEGKAYMTILAALNSPFSRGSIHVASSDPEQPPLCDPHYFENDFDMQVLGEGLKFIRRLQDVEPFKSMIVKQIDPSPKLQTDGELRNHIISELNTTFRAQ
;
A
#
# COMPACT_ATOMS: atom_id res chain seq x y z
N MET A 1 -4.97 -5.97 8.62
CA MET A 1 -6.23 -5.26 8.28
C MET A 1 -5.90 -4.21 7.21
N ASN A 2 -6.77 -3.95 6.22
CA ASN A 2 -6.47 -2.99 5.13
C ASN A 2 -7.53 -1.88 4.99
N PHE A 3 -7.32 -0.91 4.10
CA PHE A 3 -8.22 0.22 3.85
C PHE A 3 -9.09 0.09 2.60
N PHE A 4 -9.37 -1.13 2.16
CA PHE A 4 -10.30 -1.49 1.09
C PHE A 4 -9.91 -1.15 -0.35
N ILE A 5 -9.13 -0.08 -0.59
CA ILE A 5 -8.73 0.37 -1.94
C ILE A 5 -8.30 -0.82 -2.80
N TYR A 6 -8.89 -0.92 -3.99
CA TYR A 6 -8.62 -1.95 -4.96
C TYR A 6 -8.14 -1.32 -6.26
N MET A 7 -6.92 -1.69 -6.66
CA MET A 7 -6.27 -1.28 -7.88
C MET A 7 -5.35 -2.37 -8.40
N ARG A 8 -4.88 -2.20 -9.63
CA ARG A 8 -3.80 -3.00 -10.19
C ARG A 8 -2.53 -2.15 -10.30
N PRO A 9 -1.33 -2.76 -10.17
CA PRO A 9 -0.08 -2.05 -10.37
C PRO A 9 0.10 -1.63 -11.84
N PRO A 10 1.05 -0.72 -12.12
CA PRO A 10 1.47 -0.43 -13.48
C PRO A 10 1.89 -1.70 -14.25
N ILE A 11 1.59 -1.74 -15.54
CA ILE A 11 1.96 -2.86 -16.43
C ILE A 11 3.46 -3.15 -16.33
N LYS A 12 4.28 -2.10 -16.42
CA LYS A 12 5.73 -2.20 -16.45
C LYS A 12 6.29 -2.85 -15.17
N ASP A 13 5.73 -2.52 -14.00
CA ASP A 13 6.20 -3.04 -12.72
C ASP A 13 6.06 -4.56 -12.64
N ILE A 14 4.99 -5.11 -13.23
CA ILE A 14 4.79 -6.55 -13.31
C ILE A 14 5.68 -7.18 -14.38
N ASP A 15 5.78 -6.58 -15.57
CA ASP A 15 6.64 -7.10 -16.64
C ASP A 15 8.12 -7.10 -16.25
N ASP A 16 8.54 -6.16 -15.39
CA ASP A 16 9.88 -6.12 -14.83
C ASP A 16 10.19 -7.35 -13.96
N TRP A 17 9.19 -8.00 -13.33
CA TRP A 17 9.41 -9.26 -12.61
C TRP A 17 9.84 -10.38 -13.55
N GLU A 18 9.21 -10.51 -14.73
CA GLU A 18 9.63 -11.47 -15.74
C GLU A 18 11.02 -11.14 -16.29
N ALA A 19 11.29 -9.86 -16.56
CA ALA A 19 12.60 -9.41 -17.03
C ALA A 19 13.73 -9.64 -16.02
N LEU A 20 13.44 -9.65 -14.71
CA LEU A 20 14.36 -10.06 -13.64
C LEU A 20 14.60 -11.58 -13.57
N GLY A 21 14.07 -12.36 -14.52
CA GLY A 21 14.30 -13.80 -14.62
C GLY A 21 13.22 -14.66 -13.99
N ASN A 22 11.98 -14.15 -13.89
CA ASN A 22 10.83 -14.91 -13.38
C ASN A 22 9.81 -15.21 -14.51
N PRO A 23 10.07 -16.16 -15.43
CA PRO A 23 9.17 -16.47 -16.53
C PRO A 23 7.72 -16.73 -16.09
N GLY A 24 6.77 -16.09 -16.77
CA GLY A 24 5.35 -16.16 -16.48
C GLY A 24 4.85 -15.16 -15.43
N TRP A 25 5.73 -14.41 -14.77
CA TRP A 25 5.35 -13.29 -13.90
C TRP A 25 5.33 -11.98 -14.70
N ASN A 26 4.32 -11.84 -15.56
CA ASN A 26 4.11 -10.68 -16.43
C ASN A 26 2.67 -10.17 -16.35
N TRP A 27 2.41 -8.99 -16.91
CA TRP A 27 1.10 -8.34 -16.85
C TRP A 27 -0.02 -9.20 -17.42
N GLU A 28 0.21 -9.91 -18.53
CA GLU A 28 -0.79 -10.79 -19.14
C GLU A 28 -1.27 -11.86 -18.14
N THR A 29 -0.31 -12.54 -17.50
CA THR A 29 -0.60 -13.59 -16.52
C THR A 29 -1.22 -13.01 -15.25
N HIS A 30 -0.72 -11.87 -14.79
CA HIS A 30 -1.27 -11.14 -13.64
C HIS A 30 -2.73 -10.72 -13.88
N LEU A 31 -3.04 -10.11 -15.02
CA LEU A 31 -4.39 -9.70 -15.38
C LEU A 31 -5.34 -10.90 -15.46
N LYS A 32 -4.91 -11.99 -16.09
CA LYS A 32 -5.68 -13.24 -16.16
C LYS A 32 -6.08 -13.74 -14.78
N TYR A 33 -5.14 -13.83 -13.83
CA TYR A 33 -5.43 -14.38 -12.51
C TYR A 33 -6.16 -13.40 -11.59
N THR A 34 -5.90 -12.10 -11.68
CA THR A 34 -6.67 -11.10 -10.92
C THR A 34 -8.12 -11.03 -11.38
N LYS A 35 -8.40 -11.07 -12.70
CA LYS A 35 -9.76 -11.21 -13.23
C LYS A 35 -10.44 -12.50 -12.74
N ARG A 36 -9.70 -13.60 -12.64
CA ARG A 36 -10.25 -14.87 -12.12
C ARG A 36 -10.62 -14.79 -10.63
N ALA A 37 -9.88 -14.00 -9.85
CA ALA A 37 -10.09 -13.88 -8.41
C ALA A 37 -11.28 -12.99 -8.05
N GLU A 38 -11.51 -11.94 -8.84
CA GLU A 38 -12.50 -10.90 -8.55
C GLU A 38 -13.90 -11.14 -9.14
N LYS A 39 -14.88 -10.60 -8.44
CA LYS A 39 -16.25 -10.39 -8.90
C LYS A 39 -16.57 -8.91 -8.78
N PHE A 40 -16.29 -8.21 -9.88
CA PHE A 40 -16.54 -6.80 -10.02
C PHE A 40 -18.03 -6.52 -10.23
N THR A 41 -18.56 -5.58 -9.46
CA THR A 41 -19.92 -5.05 -9.64
C THR A 41 -19.84 -3.66 -10.25
N PRO A 42 -20.42 -3.45 -11.45
CA PRO A 42 -20.44 -2.14 -12.08
C PRO A 42 -21.06 -1.05 -11.18
N PRO A 43 -20.58 0.20 -11.27
CA PRO A 43 -21.23 1.32 -10.61
C PRO A 43 -22.64 1.54 -11.16
N THR A 44 -23.51 2.10 -10.34
CA THR A 44 -24.82 2.59 -10.79
C THR A 44 -24.66 3.84 -11.66
N ALA A 45 -25.66 4.17 -12.48
CA ALA A 45 -25.65 5.40 -13.28
C ALA A 45 -25.41 6.66 -12.42
N ALA A 46 -26.03 6.73 -11.24
CA ALA A 46 -25.83 7.85 -10.31
C ALA A 46 -24.38 7.95 -9.80
N GLN A 47 -23.73 6.82 -9.51
CA GLN A 47 -22.31 6.78 -9.12
C GLN A 47 -21.39 7.23 -10.25
N THR A 48 -21.67 6.79 -11.48
CA THR A 48 -20.91 7.23 -12.65
C THR A 48 -21.10 8.73 -12.92
N GLU A 49 -22.33 9.23 -12.89
CA GLU A 49 -22.65 10.64 -13.19
C GLU A 49 -22.20 11.59 -12.08
N THR A 50 -22.34 11.22 -10.81
CA THR A 50 -22.09 12.12 -9.68
C THR A 50 -20.68 11.99 -9.12
N PHE A 51 -20.16 10.76 -9.04
CA PHE A 51 -18.87 10.47 -8.41
C PHE A 51 -17.78 10.17 -9.42
N HIS A 52 -18.07 10.18 -10.72
CA HIS A 52 -17.12 9.87 -11.79
C HIS A 52 -16.45 8.50 -11.59
N GLN A 53 -17.19 7.55 -11.02
CA GLN A 53 -16.74 6.18 -10.86
C GLN A 53 -16.91 5.44 -12.19
N THR A 54 -15.80 5.26 -12.91
CA THR A 54 -15.75 4.62 -14.23
C THR A 54 -14.73 3.49 -14.27
N TYR A 55 -14.93 2.54 -15.19
CA TYR A 55 -14.10 1.35 -15.34
C TYR A 55 -14.13 0.85 -16.78
N ASP A 56 -13.08 0.14 -17.20
CA ASP A 56 -13.07 -0.62 -18.44
C ASP A 56 -13.59 -2.06 -18.20
N PRO A 57 -14.70 -2.48 -18.86
CA PRO A 57 -15.24 -3.82 -18.69
C PRO A 57 -14.31 -4.94 -19.16
N GLU A 58 -13.38 -4.66 -20.08
CA GLU A 58 -12.48 -5.68 -20.63
C GLU A 58 -11.38 -6.09 -19.64
N VAL A 59 -11.09 -5.26 -18.63
CA VAL A 59 -10.04 -5.52 -17.65
C VAL A 59 -10.57 -6.02 -16.31
N VAL A 60 -11.88 -6.26 -16.17
CA VAL A 60 -12.46 -6.77 -14.91
C VAL A 60 -13.04 -8.18 -15.03
N GLY A 61 -13.00 -8.91 -13.92
CA GLY A 61 -13.62 -10.22 -13.76
C GLY A 61 -14.97 -10.15 -13.07
N THR A 62 -15.91 -11.02 -13.45
CA THR A 62 -17.29 -11.02 -12.93
C THR A 62 -17.66 -12.28 -12.15
N GLU A 63 -16.81 -13.32 -12.22
CA GLU A 63 -17.14 -14.68 -11.76
C GLU A 63 -16.35 -15.13 -10.53
N GLY A 64 -15.39 -14.34 -10.07
CA GLY A 64 -14.55 -14.67 -8.92
C GLY A 64 -15.28 -14.62 -7.58
N ASN A 65 -14.52 -14.78 -6.49
CA ASN A 65 -15.09 -14.78 -5.13
C ASN A 65 -14.88 -13.44 -4.41
N LEU A 66 -13.83 -12.69 -4.77
CA LEU A 66 -13.51 -11.42 -4.15
C LEU A 66 -14.49 -10.36 -4.65
N GLN A 67 -15.40 -9.88 -3.80
CA GLN A 67 -16.31 -8.79 -4.16
C GLN A 67 -15.50 -7.50 -4.31
N VAL A 68 -15.64 -6.89 -5.48
CA VAL A 68 -15.07 -5.59 -5.80
C VAL A 68 -16.19 -4.71 -6.31
N ALA A 69 -16.33 -3.53 -5.73
CA ALA A 69 -17.31 -2.54 -6.17
C ALA A 69 -16.83 -1.15 -5.79
N PHE A 70 -17.38 -0.13 -6.44
CA PHE A 70 -17.16 1.24 -6.00
C PHE A 70 -17.90 1.53 -4.68
N PRO A 71 -17.31 2.36 -3.81
CA PRO A 71 -18.00 2.79 -2.59
C PRO A 71 -19.28 3.53 -2.94
N SER A 72 -20.29 3.34 -2.09
CA SER A 72 -21.63 3.92 -2.31
C SER A 72 -21.68 5.39 -1.96
N LEU A 73 -20.73 5.85 -1.15
CA LEU A 73 -20.54 7.23 -0.80
C LEU A 73 -19.06 7.56 -0.92
N ILE A 74 -18.78 8.76 -1.40
CA ILE A 74 -17.49 9.42 -1.32
C ILE A 74 -17.69 10.77 -0.64
N MET A 75 -16.62 11.45 -0.23
CA MET A 75 -16.79 12.82 0.26
C MET A 75 -17.10 13.75 -0.91
N ASP A 76 -18.04 14.69 -0.71
CA ASP A 76 -18.55 15.55 -1.77
C ASP A 76 -17.44 16.40 -2.45
N GLY A 77 -16.36 16.69 -1.73
CA GLY A 77 -15.21 17.44 -2.21
C GLY A 77 -14.23 16.68 -3.11
N GLU A 78 -14.33 15.36 -3.24
CA GLU A 78 -13.33 14.58 -3.99
C GLU A 78 -13.38 14.81 -5.50
N VAL A 79 -14.58 14.91 -6.10
CA VAL A 79 -14.71 15.23 -7.55
C VAL A 79 -14.21 16.65 -7.86
N PRO A 80 -14.61 17.70 -7.12
CA PRO A 80 -14.00 19.02 -7.26
C PRO A 80 -12.47 19.01 -7.10
N PHE A 81 -11.93 18.24 -6.14
CA PHE A 81 -10.49 18.13 -5.94
C PHE A 81 -9.78 17.49 -7.15
N GLN A 82 -10.36 16.48 -7.80
CA GLN A 82 -9.82 15.95 -9.06
C GLN A 82 -9.74 17.02 -10.16
N GLN A 83 -10.69 17.95 -10.20
CA GLN A 83 -10.64 19.07 -11.14
C GLN A 83 -9.50 20.05 -10.79
N THR A 84 -9.19 20.26 -9.51
CA THR A 84 -8.00 21.03 -9.08
C THR A 84 -6.72 20.39 -9.57
N VAL A 85 -6.58 19.08 -9.38
CA VAL A 85 -5.42 18.30 -9.85
C VAL A 85 -5.33 18.37 -11.39
N LYS A 86 -6.46 18.29 -12.09
CA LYS A 86 -6.50 18.48 -13.55
C LYS A 86 -6.01 19.85 -14.00
N ASN A 87 -6.32 20.90 -13.25
CA ASN A 87 -5.87 22.27 -13.55
C ASN A 87 -4.35 22.45 -13.36
N THR A 88 -3.65 21.50 -12.74
CA THR A 88 -2.18 21.48 -12.71
C THR A 88 -1.55 20.65 -13.83
N GLY A 89 -2.36 20.15 -14.78
CA GLY A 89 -1.91 19.36 -15.93
C GLY A 89 -1.92 17.83 -15.72
N ILE A 90 -2.27 17.34 -14.52
CA ILE A 90 -2.39 15.90 -14.28
C ILE A 90 -3.71 15.40 -14.89
N LYS A 91 -3.66 14.37 -15.74
CA LYS A 91 -4.87 13.85 -16.40
C LYS A 91 -5.81 13.17 -15.39
N ILE A 92 -7.13 13.25 -15.64
CA ILE A 92 -8.12 12.39 -14.99
C ILE A 92 -8.26 11.13 -15.86
N LEU A 93 -8.15 9.95 -15.25
CA LEU A 93 -8.32 8.68 -15.94
C LEU A 93 -9.80 8.32 -15.99
N ASP A 94 -10.30 8.06 -17.19
CA ASP A 94 -11.64 7.56 -17.39
C ASP A 94 -11.59 6.04 -17.63
N GLY A 95 -11.92 5.26 -16.59
CA GLY A 95 -12.01 3.81 -16.63
C GLY A 95 -10.69 3.02 -16.71
N ALA A 96 -9.55 3.70 -16.90
CA ALA A 96 -8.26 3.06 -17.14
C ALA A 96 -7.54 2.55 -15.87
N ALA A 97 -7.93 2.97 -14.66
CA ALA A 97 -7.13 2.67 -13.46
C ALA A 97 -6.97 1.17 -13.14
N LEU A 98 -7.87 0.32 -13.63
CA LEU A 98 -7.78 -1.14 -13.48
C LEU A 98 -7.08 -1.85 -14.65
N SER A 99 -6.64 -1.11 -15.68
CA SER A 99 -5.95 -1.64 -16.87
C SER A 99 -4.42 -1.62 -16.75
N GLY A 100 -3.89 -1.11 -15.64
CA GLY A 100 -2.45 -0.95 -15.41
C GLY A 100 -1.86 0.36 -15.95
N ASP A 101 -2.68 1.28 -16.49
CA ASP A 101 -2.33 2.71 -16.61
C ASP A 101 -2.98 3.46 -15.45
N VAL A 102 -2.18 3.78 -14.44
CA VAL A 102 -2.64 4.42 -13.19
C VAL A 102 -2.10 5.83 -13.00
N ASN A 103 -1.26 6.33 -13.91
CA ASN A 103 -0.70 7.68 -13.86
C ASN A 103 -1.80 8.71 -14.15
N GLY A 104 -2.21 9.48 -13.16
CA GLY A 104 -3.34 10.40 -13.23
C GLY A 104 -4.21 10.35 -11.98
N ALA A 105 -5.29 11.13 -11.99
CA ALA A 105 -6.32 11.13 -10.95
C ALA A 105 -7.49 10.21 -11.31
N TRP A 106 -7.99 9.43 -10.36
CA TRP A 106 -9.10 8.48 -10.57
C TRP A 106 -9.81 8.14 -9.27
N MET A 107 -11.01 7.57 -9.41
CA MET A 107 -11.79 7.06 -8.29
C MET A 107 -11.59 5.56 -8.16
N ALA A 108 -11.22 5.12 -6.97
CA ALA A 108 -10.87 3.75 -6.69
C ALA A 108 -12.09 2.87 -6.39
N ALA A 109 -12.04 1.66 -6.94
CA ALA A 109 -12.87 0.58 -6.47
C ALA A 109 -12.39 0.11 -5.09
N ALA A 110 -13.21 -0.68 -4.42
CA ALA A 110 -12.93 -1.19 -3.09
C ALA A 110 -13.29 -2.67 -2.98
N THR A 111 -12.59 -3.38 -2.10
CA THR A 111 -12.88 -4.78 -1.73
C THR A 111 -14.07 -4.87 -0.77
N ILE A 112 -15.25 -4.50 -1.28
CA ILE A 112 -16.51 -4.41 -0.54
C ILE A 112 -17.60 -5.23 -1.22
N ASP A 113 -18.50 -5.80 -0.41
CA ASP A 113 -19.73 -6.42 -0.90
C ASP A 113 -20.68 -5.32 -1.41
N PRO A 114 -21.13 -5.35 -2.68
CA PRO A 114 -21.95 -4.29 -3.27
C PRO A 114 -23.34 -4.20 -2.65
N VAL A 115 -23.83 -5.24 -1.97
CA VAL A 115 -25.15 -5.26 -1.34
C VAL A 115 -25.03 -4.96 0.15
N LYS A 116 -24.12 -5.66 0.84
CA LYS A 116 -23.95 -5.55 2.29
C LYS A 116 -23.06 -4.38 2.70
N LYS A 117 -22.32 -3.76 1.78
CA LYS A 117 -21.34 -2.69 2.03
C LYS A 117 -20.27 -3.03 3.07
N THR A 118 -20.11 -4.33 3.37
CA THR A 118 -19.09 -4.85 4.28
C THR A 118 -17.85 -5.33 3.52
N ARG A 119 -16.71 -5.39 4.22
CA ARG A 119 -15.44 -5.90 3.69
C ARG A 119 -15.52 -7.29 3.05
N SER A 120 -14.88 -7.48 1.89
CA SER A 120 -14.77 -8.76 1.18
C SER A 120 -13.58 -9.65 1.62
N ILE A 121 -13.29 -9.75 2.92
CA ILE A 121 -12.15 -10.55 3.46
C ILE A 121 -12.39 -12.06 3.52
N LYS A 122 -13.62 -12.50 3.33
CA LYS A 122 -14.04 -13.89 3.58
C LYS A 122 -14.18 -14.73 2.30
N ALA A 123 -13.82 -14.16 1.16
CA ALA A 123 -14.08 -14.66 -0.19
C ALA A 123 -13.55 -16.09 -0.43
N PHE A 124 -12.35 -16.40 0.07
CA PHE A 124 -11.66 -17.64 -0.28
C PHE A 124 -11.73 -18.74 0.77
N TYR A 125 -12.31 -18.46 1.94
CA TYR A 125 -12.49 -19.47 3.00
C TYR A 125 -13.95 -19.79 3.26
N LEU A 126 -14.80 -18.80 3.55
CA LEU A 126 -16.16 -19.08 4.03
C LEU A 126 -17.02 -19.93 3.08
N PRO A 127 -16.99 -19.71 1.75
CA PRO A 127 -17.76 -20.55 0.82
C PRO A 127 -17.31 -22.02 0.77
N TYR A 128 -16.10 -22.31 1.27
CA TYR A 128 -15.43 -23.60 1.11
C TYR A 128 -15.08 -24.28 2.43
N ARG A 129 -15.42 -23.66 3.57
CA ARG A 129 -15.05 -24.12 4.93
C ARG A 129 -15.53 -25.53 5.26
N ASP A 130 -16.64 -25.97 4.65
CA ASP A 130 -17.28 -27.27 4.93
C ASP A 130 -16.69 -28.41 4.07
N ARG A 131 -15.72 -28.11 3.18
CA ARG A 131 -15.03 -29.14 2.40
C ARG A 131 -14.25 -30.08 3.32
N SER A 132 -14.52 -31.38 3.23
CA SER A 132 -13.90 -32.39 4.12
C SER A 132 -12.38 -32.46 4.02
N ASN A 133 -11.82 -32.09 2.86
CA ASN A 133 -10.38 -32.05 2.58
C ASN A 133 -9.69 -30.71 2.95
N LEU A 134 -10.43 -29.71 3.45
CA LEU A 134 -9.88 -28.46 3.96
C LEU A 134 -9.92 -28.47 5.49
N LYS A 135 -8.76 -28.27 6.12
CA LYS A 135 -8.63 -28.12 7.57
C LYS A 135 -7.97 -26.79 7.86
N VAL A 136 -8.55 -26.03 8.78
CA VAL A 136 -8.01 -24.75 9.24
C VAL A 136 -7.88 -24.84 10.75
N MET A 137 -6.66 -24.65 11.24
CA MET A 137 -6.37 -24.53 12.66
C MET A 137 -6.05 -23.06 12.94
N VAL A 138 -6.80 -22.45 13.85
CA VAL A 138 -6.54 -21.10 14.34
C VAL A 138 -5.76 -21.16 15.63
N GLU A 139 -5.16 -20.04 16.05
CA GLU A 139 -4.34 -19.97 17.27
C GLU A 139 -3.20 -21.00 17.27
N ALA A 140 -2.70 -21.32 16.07
CA ALA A 140 -1.63 -22.25 15.80
C ALA A 140 -0.46 -21.49 15.17
N HIS A 141 0.48 -21.04 16.00
CA HIS A 141 1.65 -20.27 15.56
C HIS A 141 2.70 -21.20 14.98
N VAL A 142 3.08 -21.04 13.71
CA VAL A 142 4.13 -21.86 13.08
C VAL A 142 5.49 -21.36 13.57
N ASN A 143 6.27 -22.26 14.15
CA ASN A 143 7.59 -21.94 14.70
C ASN A 143 8.69 -22.06 13.64
N LYS A 144 8.70 -23.19 12.91
CA LYS A 144 9.71 -23.51 11.90
C LYS A 144 9.28 -24.67 11.01
N VAL A 145 9.93 -24.78 9.86
CA VAL A 145 9.90 -25.94 8.97
C VAL A 145 10.90 -26.99 9.46
N LEU A 146 10.52 -28.25 9.32
CA LEU A 146 11.33 -29.42 9.63
C LEU A 146 11.76 -30.10 8.33
N PHE A 147 13.02 -30.54 8.28
CA PHE A 147 13.62 -31.14 7.09
C PHE A 147 14.03 -32.59 7.34
N ALA A 148 13.86 -33.44 6.33
CA ALA A 148 14.34 -34.81 6.34
C ALA A 148 15.88 -34.84 6.45
N SER A 149 16.42 -35.90 7.05
CA SER A 149 17.87 -36.11 7.10
C SER A 149 18.46 -36.43 5.74
N GLU A 150 17.67 -37.03 4.84
CA GLU A 150 18.10 -37.31 3.46
C GLU A 150 18.18 -36.01 2.64
N ARG A 151 19.29 -35.84 1.91
CA ARG A 151 19.54 -34.67 1.07
C ARG A 151 19.93 -35.09 -0.35
N PRO A 152 18.98 -35.60 -1.17
CA PRO A 152 19.29 -35.94 -2.53
C PRO A 152 19.75 -34.70 -3.29
N ASN A 153 20.85 -34.82 -4.03
CA ASN A 153 21.49 -33.71 -4.75
C ASN A 153 21.81 -32.49 -3.86
N ASN A 154 22.07 -32.73 -2.57
CA ASN A 154 22.34 -31.68 -1.57
C ASN A 154 21.17 -30.70 -1.35
N LEU A 155 19.93 -31.09 -1.69
CA LEU A 155 18.74 -30.27 -1.49
C LEU A 155 18.05 -30.63 -0.17
N LEU A 156 17.52 -29.61 0.51
CA LEU A 156 16.65 -29.78 1.67
C LEU A 156 15.27 -30.30 1.23
N ILE A 157 14.75 -31.30 1.94
CA ILE A 157 13.38 -31.80 1.77
C ILE A 157 12.57 -31.43 3.00
N ALA A 158 11.61 -30.52 2.83
CA ALA A 158 10.70 -30.13 3.88
C ALA A 158 9.70 -31.28 4.14
N GLU A 159 9.62 -31.80 5.37
CA GLU A 159 8.77 -32.95 5.72
C GLU A 159 7.65 -32.63 6.72
N GLY A 160 7.76 -31.54 7.48
CA GLY A 160 6.71 -31.06 8.36
C GLY A 160 6.94 -29.64 8.87
N VAL A 161 6.01 -29.16 9.69
CA VAL A 161 6.15 -27.90 10.44
C VAL A 161 5.97 -28.17 11.93
N GLU A 162 6.80 -27.50 12.72
CA GLU A 162 6.56 -27.35 14.15
C GLU A 162 5.68 -26.12 14.39
N PHE A 163 4.65 -26.25 15.21
CA PHE A 163 3.75 -25.15 15.57
C PHE A 163 3.32 -25.24 17.03
N THR A 164 2.94 -24.10 17.62
CA THR A 164 2.51 -23.98 19.02
C THR A 164 1.02 -23.68 19.10
N VAL A 165 0.31 -24.39 19.98
CA VAL A 165 -1.10 -24.13 20.32
C VAL A 165 -1.23 -24.15 21.84
N ALA A 166 -1.79 -23.08 22.42
CA ALA A 166 -1.96 -22.95 23.87
C ALA A 166 -0.66 -23.30 24.66
N GLY A 167 0.49 -22.83 24.17
CA GLY A 167 1.81 -23.06 24.77
C GLY A 167 2.39 -24.47 24.57
N THR A 168 1.71 -25.36 23.84
CA THR A 168 2.19 -26.72 23.56
C THR A 168 2.67 -26.84 22.11
N LYS A 169 3.86 -27.42 21.92
CA LYS A 169 4.43 -27.68 20.60
C LYS A 169 3.86 -28.94 19.97
N HIS A 170 3.59 -28.86 18.68
CA HIS A 170 3.06 -29.93 17.85
C HIS A 170 3.81 -30.00 16.52
N VAL A 171 3.72 -31.15 15.85
CA VAL A 171 4.27 -31.36 14.51
C VAL A 171 3.18 -31.87 13.59
N VAL A 172 3.12 -31.33 12.37
CA VAL A 172 2.30 -31.86 11.29
C VAL A 172 3.16 -32.08 10.05
N HIS A 173 2.96 -33.20 9.37
CA HIS A 173 3.72 -33.59 8.19
C HIS A 173 2.95 -33.33 6.90
N ALA A 174 3.68 -32.97 5.83
CA ALA A 174 3.14 -32.77 4.50
C ALA A 174 3.61 -33.88 3.57
N LYS A 175 2.70 -34.46 2.76
CA LYS A 175 3.04 -35.51 1.77
C LYS A 175 3.55 -34.97 0.44
N LYS A 176 3.40 -33.67 0.20
CA LYS A 176 3.74 -33.02 -1.07
C LYS A 176 4.57 -31.78 -0.83
N GLU A 177 3.93 -30.71 -0.39
CA GLU A 177 4.54 -29.38 -0.31
C GLU A 177 4.10 -28.67 0.97
N MET A 178 4.94 -27.74 1.40
CA MET A 178 4.61 -26.72 2.38
C MET A 178 4.67 -25.35 1.71
N ILE A 179 3.60 -24.58 1.86
CA ILE A 179 3.46 -23.26 1.26
C ILE A 179 3.47 -22.25 2.39
N LEU A 180 4.46 -21.36 2.37
CA LEU A 180 4.60 -20.31 3.38
C LEU A 180 3.85 -19.06 2.92
N SER A 181 2.89 -18.59 3.73
CA SER A 181 2.05 -17.43 3.41
C SER A 181 1.76 -16.59 4.67
N ALA A 182 2.81 -16.40 5.49
CA ALA A 182 2.67 -15.88 6.85
C ALA A 182 2.78 -14.35 6.97
N GLY A 183 3.24 -13.65 5.92
CA GLY A 183 3.71 -12.25 6.01
C GLY A 183 5.03 -12.13 6.78
N GLN A 184 5.19 -12.88 7.88
CA GLN A 184 6.44 -13.09 8.63
C GLN A 184 7.27 -14.27 8.07
N SER A 185 7.11 -14.57 6.78
CA SER A 185 7.80 -15.68 6.12
C SER A 185 9.33 -15.67 6.30
N PRO A 186 10.04 -14.52 6.28
CA PRO A 186 11.49 -14.49 6.52
C PRO A 186 11.89 -15.08 7.87
N GLN A 187 11.19 -14.70 8.94
CA GLN A 187 11.48 -15.21 10.29
C GLN A 187 11.34 -16.73 10.36
N ILE A 188 10.28 -17.29 9.78
CA ILE A 188 10.08 -18.74 9.78
C ILE A 188 11.21 -19.43 9.00
N LEU A 189 11.63 -18.90 7.86
CA LEU A 189 12.76 -19.44 7.09
C LEU A 189 14.06 -19.42 7.91
N GLU A 190 14.35 -18.30 8.56
CA GLU A 190 15.56 -18.15 9.38
C GLU A 190 15.56 -19.10 10.59
N LEU A 191 14.45 -19.18 11.33
CA LEU A 191 14.27 -20.15 12.43
C LEU A 191 14.36 -21.62 11.96
N SER A 192 14.14 -21.86 10.67
CA SER A 192 14.30 -23.16 10.03
C SER A 192 15.74 -23.41 9.54
N GLY A 193 16.66 -22.46 9.72
CA GLY A 193 18.04 -22.57 9.25
C GLY A 193 18.25 -22.19 7.78
N ILE A 194 17.34 -21.45 7.17
CA ILE A 194 17.47 -20.92 5.80
C ILE A 194 17.68 -19.41 5.90
N GLY A 195 18.89 -18.94 5.60
CA GLY A 195 19.22 -17.52 5.70
C GLY A 195 20.72 -17.24 5.66
N ASP A 196 21.14 -16.11 6.23
CA ASP A 196 22.55 -15.71 6.33
C ASP A 196 23.19 -16.24 7.65
N PRO A 197 24.26 -17.05 7.59
CA PRO A 197 24.98 -17.53 8.77
C PRO A 197 25.43 -16.44 9.74
N SER A 198 25.73 -15.22 9.26
CA SER A 198 26.11 -14.09 10.10
C SER A 198 24.97 -13.59 11.00
N ILE A 199 23.72 -13.82 10.58
CA ILE A 199 22.51 -13.56 11.37
C ILE A 199 22.15 -14.78 12.24
N LEU A 200 22.21 -15.99 11.68
CA LEU A 200 21.72 -17.21 12.33
C LEU A 200 22.65 -17.73 13.44
N THR A 201 23.97 -17.77 13.19
CA THR A 201 24.95 -18.38 14.10
C THR A 201 25.00 -17.72 15.48
N PRO A 202 24.99 -16.38 15.60
CA PRO A 202 24.97 -15.71 16.92
C PRO A 202 23.74 -16.06 17.77
N LEU A 203 22.64 -16.49 17.15
CA LEU A 203 21.40 -16.87 17.83
C LEU A 203 21.31 -18.37 18.15
N GLY A 204 22.37 -19.12 17.85
CA GLY A 204 22.42 -20.57 18.03
C GLY A 204 21.59 -21.35 17.01
N ILE A 205 21.28 -20.74 15.86
CA ILE A 205 20.55 -21.39 14.78
C ILE A 205 21.54 -21.93 13.75
N GLU A 206 21.46 -23.23 13.45
CA GLU A 206 22.29 -23.84 12.42
C GLU A 206 21.83 -23.38 11.02
N CYS A 207 22.75 -22.87 10.21
CA CYS A 207 22.47 -22.57 8.81
C CYS A 207 22.50 -23.85 7.96
N LEU A 208 21.33 -24.37 7.63
CA LEU A 208 21.14 -25.56 6.80
C LEU A 208 21.21 -25.27 5.30
N ASN A 209 20.88 -24.04 4.90
CA ASN A 209 20.97 -23.55 3.52
C ASN A 209 21.26 -22.04 3.50
N LEU A 210 22.42 -21.67 2.95
CA LEU A 210 22.81 -20.27 2.77
C LEU A 210 21.90 -19.60 1.74
N LEU A 211 21.10 -18.64 2.19
CA LEU A 211 20.24 -17.84 1.33
C LEU A 211 20.17 -16.41 1.87
N PRO A 212 21.17 -15.55 1.59
CA PRO A 212 21.29 -14.23 2.22
C PRO A 212 20.18 -13.25 1.81
N GLY A 213 19.38 -13.58 0.78
CA GLY A 213 18.19 -12.79 0.44
C GLY A 213 17.02 -12.92 1.43
N VAL A 214 17.01 -13.96 2.28
CA VAL A 214 15.96 -14.10 3.30
C VAL A 214 16.05 -12.94 4.28
N GLY A 215 14.94 -12.21 4.43
CA GLY A 215 14.85 -11.05 5.33
C GLY A 215 15.44 -9.76 4.76
N ASN A 216 16.10 -9.78 3.60
CA ASN A 216 16.68 -8.59 2.98
C ASN A 216 15.83 -8.06 1.82
N ASN A 217 16.21 -6.90 1.29
CA ASN A 217 15.56 -6.21 0.17
C ASN A 217 14.13 -5.70 0.47
N VAL A 218 13.82 -5.48 1.76
CA VAL A 218 12.50 -5.01 2.18
C VAL A 218 12.26 -3.62 1.60
N GLN A 219 11.12 -3.47 0.92
CA GLN A 219 10.67 -2.20 0.36
C GLN A 219 9.33 -1.84 0.98
N GLU A 220 9.22 -0.63 1.51
CA GLU A 220 7.99 -0.14 2.10
C GLU A 220 7.69 1.27 1.59
N TYR A 221 6.43 1.52 1.30
CA TYR A 221 5.96 2.85 0.96
C TYR A 221 5.61 3.59 2.23
N VAL A 222 6.06 4.82 2.32
CA VAL A 222 5.78 5.70 3.45
C VAL A 222 4.95 6.88 2.98
N PHE A 223 4.16 7.42 3.89
CA PHE A 223 3.36 8.60 3.62
C PHE A 223 3.39 9.59 4.79
N TYR A 224 3.01 10.83 4.51
CA TYR A 224 2.64 11.79 5.55
C TYR A 224 1.31 12.49 5.18
N PRO A 225 0.49 12.86 6.18
CA PRO A 225 -0.74 13.62 5.98
C PRO A 225 -0.53 15.14 5.93
N THR A 226 -1.38 15.85 5.17
CA THR A 226 -1.55 17.31 5.21
C THR A 226 -3.04 17.64 5.36
N SER A 227 -3.44 18.30 6.45
CA SER A 227 -4.86 18.53 6.79
C SER A 227 -5.32 19.95 6.49
N PHE A 228 -6.52 20.07 5.90
CA PHE A 228 -7.17 21.34 5.55
C PHE A 228 -8.54 21.44 6.20
N GLU A 229 -8.87 22.60 6.76
CA GLU A 229 -10.24 22.93 7.18
C GLU A 229 -11.06 23.25 5.93
N LEU A 230 -12.19 22.57 5.78
CA LEU A 230 -13.12 22.80 4.68
C LEU A 230 -14.06 23.97 4.99
N ASN A 231 -14.42 24.73 3.96
CA ASN A 231 -15.36 25.83 4.02
C ASN A 231 -16.81 25.29 3.97
N ASP A 232 -17.44 25.22 5.14
CA ASP A 232 -18.70 24.49 5.37
C ASP A 232 -19.98 25.28 5.02
N LYS A 233 -20.01 25.99 3.88
CA LYS A 233 -21.19 26.80 3.49
C LYS A 233 -22.23 25.95 2.75
N GLU A 234 -23.50 26.17 3.08
CA GLU A 234 -24.70 25.59 2.45
C GLU A 234 -24.80 24.06 2.50
N ASN A 235 -25.19 23.53 3.68
CA ASN A 235 -25.48 22.11 4.01
C ASN A 235 -24.30 21.28 4.52
N GLY A 236 -23.09 21.83 4.42
CA GLY A 236 -21.86 21.28 4.95
C GLY A 236 -21.39 19.98 4.30
N TRP A 237 -20.11 19.65 4.48
CA TRP A 237 -19.46 18.53 3.80
C TRP A 237 -19.80 17.19 4.44
N ASN A 238 -20.01 16.14 3.63
CA ASN A 238 -20.06 14.76 4.13
C ASN A 238 -18.64 14.26 4.42
N THR A 239 -18.15 14.53 5.63
CA THR A 239 -16.88 14.01 6.14
C THR A 239 -17.11 13.06 7.31
N LEU A 240 -16.16 12.14 7.52
CA LEU A 240 -16.16 11.23 8.67
C LEU A 240 -15.83 11.95 9.98
N ASP A 241 -15.44 13.23 9.96
CA ASP A 241 -15.29 14.05 11.17
C ASP A 241 -16.59 14.10 11.99
N LYS A 242 -17.75 14.03 11.33
CA LYS A 242 -19.08 13.96 11.98
C LYS A 242 -19.18 12.79 12.95
N LEU A 243 -18.44 11.70 12.73
CA LEU A 243 -18.43 10.50 13.57
C LEU A 243 -17.63 10.68 14.87
N ARG A 244 -16.91 11.80 15.07
CA ARG A 244 -16.31 12.14 16.38
C ARG A 244 -17.37 12.39 17.44
N ASN A 245 -18.53 12.91 17.03
CA ASN A 245 -19.65 13.10 17.93
C ASN A 245 -20.36 11.74 18.14
N PRO A 246 -20.48 11.23 19.39
CA PRO A 246 -21.07 9.91 19.64
C PRO A 246 -22.53 9.76 19.21
N GLU A 247 -23.34 10.83 19.32
CA GLU A 247 -24.74 10.80 18.90
C GLU A 247 -24.85 10.75 17.37
N SER A 248 -24.05 11.53 16.65
CA SER A 248 -23.92 11.46 15.19
C SER A 248 -23.46 10.07 14.75
N ALA A 249 -22.43 9.50 15.39
CA ALA A 249 -21.95 8.15 15.07
C ALA A 249 -23.03 7.07 15.26
N LYS A 250 -23.79 7.16 16.36
CA LYS A 250 -24.90 6.25 16.62
C LYS A 250 -26.02 6.40 15.59
N ALA A 251 -26.36 7.63 15.21
CA ALA A 251 -27.36 7.90 14.18
C ALA A 251 -26.94 7.35 12.81
N GLU A 252 -25.69 7.58 12.40
CA GLU A 252 -25.13 7.05 11.15
C GLU A 252 -25.04 5.52 11.16
N MET A 253 -24.74 4.91 12.31
CA MET A 253 -24.75 3.45 12.46
C MET A 253 -26.17 2.87 12.33
N ALA A 254 -27.20 3.58 12.81
CA ALA A 254 -28.59 3.21 12.56
C ALA A 254 -28.95 3.33 11.06
N LEU A 255 -28.45 4.33 10.33
CA LEU A 255 -28.63 4.39 8.87
C LEU A 255 -27.99 3.18 8.17
N PHE A 256 -26.81 2.78 8.61
CA PHE A 256 -26.13 1.61 8.06
C PHE A 256 -26.90 0.30 8.34
N ASN A 257 -27.30 0.07 9.58
CA ASN A 257 -27.95 -1.18 9.99
C ASN A 257 -29.43 -1.26 9.58
N GLU A 258 -30.20 -0.22 9.83
CA GLU A 258 -31.67 -0.25 9.73
C GLU A 258 -32.18 0.27 8.38
N LYS A 259 -31.48 1.25 7.78
CA LYS A 259 -31.87 1.86 6.49
C LYS A 259 -31.13 1.29 5.28
N ARG A 260 -30.74 0.01 5.35
CA ARG A 260 -30.15 -0.75 4.24
C ARG A 260 -28.80 -0.20 3.75
N GLN A 261 -27.81 -0.12 4.66
CA GLN A 261 -26.44 0.17 4.28
C GLN A 261 -26.32 1.54 3.59
N GLN A 262 -26.82 2.57 4.28
CA GLN A 262 -26.72 3.99 3.92
C GLN A 262 -25.90 4.75 4.98
N GLY A 263 -25.61 6.02 4.71
CA GLY A 263 -24.89 6.90 5.64
C GLY A 263 -23.38 6.80 5.55
N LEU A 264 -22.70 7.50 6.45
CA LEU A 264 -21.25 7.72 6.42
C LEU A 264 -20.43 6.43 6.55
N TYR A 265 -20.97 5.37 7.17
CA TYR A 265 -20.30 4.06 7.24
C TYR A 265 -20.21 3.32 5.90
N THR A 266 -20.86 3.84 4.84
CA THR A 266 -20.73 3.32 3.46
C THR A 266 -19.66 4.04 2.65
N MET A 267 -19.04 5.08 3.23
CA MET A 267 -17.94 5.82 2.65
C MET A 267 -16.65 5.00 2.72
N SER A 268 -15.85 5.08 1.67
CA SER A 268 -14.50 4.51 1.63
C SER A 268 -13.53 5.56 1.09
N LEU A 269 -12.23 5.30 1.26
CA LEU A 269 -11.20 6.00 0.49
C LEU A 269 -11.40 5.68 -0.99
N ALA A 270 -11.48 6.71 -1.82
CA ALA A 270 -11.80 6.55 -3.24
C ALA A 270 -10.88 7.37 -4.12
N ASN A 271 -10.69 8.66 -3.85
CA ASN A 271 -9.89 9.48 -4.78
C ASN A 271 -8.37 9.27 -4.59
N VAL A 272 -7.73 8.84 -5.68
CA VAL A 272 -6.30 8.55 -5.78
C VAL A 272 -5.71 9.33 -6.95
N VAL A 273 -4.50 9.85 -6.76
CA VAL A 273 -3.70 10.49 -7.80
C VAL A 273 -2.32 9.85 -7.80
N PHE A 274 -1.87 9.35 -8.95
CA PHE A 274 -0.46 9.05 -9.16
C PHE A 274 0.13 10.03 -10.15
N THR A 275 1.35 10.48 -9.91
CA THR A 275 2.03 11.39 -10.82
C THR A 275 3.54 11.20 -10.79
N PRO A 276 4.24 11.41 -11.92
CA PRO A 276 5.70 11.51 -11.93
C PRO A 276 6.15 12.70 -11.09
N LEU A 277 7.34 12.60 -10.48
CA LEU A 277 7.92 13.71 -9.73
C LEU A 277 8.11 14.96 -10.60
N GLN A 278 8.39 14.79 -11.90
CA GLN A 278 8.57 15.88 -12.88
C GLN A 278 7.33 16.76 -13.05
N GLN A 279 6.15 16.19 -12.84
CA GLN A 279 4.89 16.95 -12.88
C GLN A 279 4.65 17.69 -11.55
N ALA A 280 5.17 17.16 -10.44
CA ALA A 280 5.00 17.71 -9.10
C ALA A 280 6.13 18.67 -8.68
N SER A 281 7.29 18.69 -9.37
CA SER A 281 8.46 19.47 -8.96
C SER A 281 9.27 20.00 -10.15
N PRO A 282 9.65 21.30 -10.14
CA PRO A 282 10.53 21.86 -11.16
C PRO A 282 11.98 21.36 -11.07
N ILE A 283 12.40 20.80 -9.92
CA ILE A 283 13.77 20.31 -9.71
C ILE A 283 13.90 18.79 -9.85
N ALA A 284 12.82 18.08 -10.21
CA ALA A 284 12.77 16.63 -10.28
C ALA A 284 13.93 16.00 -11.09
N ASN A 285 14.24 16.59 -12.25
CA ASN A 285 15.30 16.08 -13.12
C ASN A 285 16.70 16.21 -12.48
N ASP A 286 16.93 17.25 -11.70
CA ASP A 286 18.20 17.43 -10.98
C ASP A 286 18.33 16.38 -9.87
N LEU A 287 17.24 16.11 -9.14
CA LEU A 287 17.20 15.07 -8.10
C LEU A 287 17.45 13.67 -8.69
N ILE A 288 16.77 13.33 -9.80
CA ILE A 288 16.94 12.03 -10.48
C ILE A 288 18.36 11.87 -11.05
N THR A 289 18.96 12.96 -11.54
CA THR A 289 20.34 12.97 -12.02
C THR A 289 21.31 12.74 -10.87
N ALA A 290 21.14 13.45 -9.75
CA ALA A 290 21.96 13.28 -8.56
C ALA A 290 21.86 11.84 -8.00
N LEU A 291 20.66 11.27 -7.94
CA LEU A 291 20.44 9.87 -7.57
C LEU A 291 21.19 8.91 -8.50
N SER A 292 21.08 9.10 -9.82
CA SER A 292 21.77 8.25 -10.81
C SER A 292 23.29 8.23 -10.56
N VAL A 293 23.90 9.41 -10.36
CA VAL A 293 25.34 9.54 -10.08
C VAL A 293 25.71 8.85 -8.75
N LYS A 294 24.91 9.05 -7.70
CA LYS A 294 25.14 8.44 -6.38
C LYS A 294 25.12 6.91 -6.45
N LEU A 295 24.13 6.33 -7.12
CA LEU A 295 24.01 4.87 -7.26
C LEU A 295 25.14 4.29 -8.12
N GLU A 296 25.52 4.94 -9.21
CA GLU A 296 26.66 4.50 -10.03
C GLU A 296 27.97 4.51 -9.23
N GLN A 297 28.19 5.52 -8.40
CA GLN A 297 29.37 5.61 -7.56
C GLN A 297 29.35 4.51 -6.47
N ALA A 298 28.23 4.33 -5.78
CA ALA A 298 28.08 3.27 -4.79
C ALA A 298 28.28 1.86 -5.38
N ARG A 299 27.88 1.64 -6.65
CA ARG A 299 28.23 0.41 -7.38
C ARG A 299 29.73 0.27 -7.58
N LYS A 300 30.41 1.32 -8.08
CA LYS A 300 31.86 1.30 -8.31
C LYS A 300 32.66 1.03 -7.03
N ASP A 301 32.16 1.52 -5.90
CA ASP A 301 32.77 1.34 -4.58
C ASP A 301 32.44 -0.02 -3.94
N GLY A 302 31.62 -0.86 -4.59
CA GLY A 302 31.29 -2.21 -4.14
C GLY A 302 30.20 -2.27 -3.06
N HIS A 303 29.45 -1.18 -2.84
CA HIS A 303 28.36 -1.13 -1.87
C HIS A 303 27.02 -1.66 -2.42
N ILE A 304 26.90 -1.83 -3.74
CA ILE A 304 25.69 -2.36 -4.40
C ILE A 304 26.06 -3.67 -5.12
N SER A 305 25.35 -4.75 -4.80
CA SER A 305 25.50 -6.05 -5.46
C SER A 305 24.97 -6.00 -6.91
N ASP A 306 25.39 -6.93 -7.77
CA ASP A 306 24.89 -6.98 -9.15
C ASP A 306 23.37 -7.14 -9.22
N ALA A 307 22.78 -7.99 -8.37
CA ALA A 307 21.34 -8.20 -8.31
C ALA A 307 20.57 -6.94 -7.85
N LEU A 308 21.11 -6.19 -6.89
CA LEU A 308 20.49 -4.92 -6.46
C LEU A 308 20.66 -3.83 -7.53
N TRP A 309 21.80 -3.84 -8.22
CA TRP A 309 22.05 -2.90 -9.30
C TRP A 309 21.06 -3.07 -10.46
N GLU A 310 20.75 -4.31 -10.86
CA GLU A 310 19.74 -4.57 -11.90
C GLU A 310 18.38 -3.98 -11.52
N GLN A 311 17.95 -4.15 -10.26
CA GLN A 311 16.71 -3.53 -9.74
C GLN A 311 16.78 -2.00 -9.80
N TYR A 312 17.89 -1.39 -9.36
CA TYR A 312 18.05 0.06 -9.41
C TYR A 312 18.07 0.60 -10.85
N GLN A 313 18.60 -0.12 -11.83
CA GLN A 313 18.52 0.32 -13.23
C GLN A 313 17.08 0.36 -13.73
N MET A 314 16.26 -0.62 -13.37
CA MET A 314 14.85 -0.66 -13.74
C MET A 314 14.07 0.47 -13.06
N GLN A 315 14.29 0.68 -11.75
CA GLN A 315 13.69 1.79 -11.01
C GLN A 315 14.13 3.16 -11.56
N LEU A 316 15.43 3.34 -11.85
CA LEU A 316 15.95 4.56 -12.49
C LEU A 316 15.31 4.80 -13.87
N SER A 317 15.06 3.75 -14.65
CA SER A 317 14.35 3.87 -15.92
C SER A 317 12.91 4.29 -15.72
N LEU A 318 12.25 3.82 -14.65
CA LEU A 318 10.86 4.15 -14.34
C LEU A 318 10.73 5.61 -13.89
N VAL A 319 11.51 6.05 -12.90
CA VAL A 319 11.45 7.44 -12.40
C VAL A 319 11.83 8.48 -13.46
N LYS A 320 12.53 8.09 -14.53
CA LYS A 320 12.82 8.95 -15.69
C LYS A 320 11.68 9.03 -16.71
N SER A 321 10.68 8.17 -16.62
CA SER A 321 9.56 8.10 -17.56
C SER A 321 8.44 9.06 -17.16
N ASP A 322 7.75 9.60 -18.16
CA ASP A 322 6.47 10.29 -18.02
C ASP A 322 5.33 9.41 -17.48
N LYS A 323 5.53 8.09 -17.43
CA LYS A 323 4.60 7.11 -16.84
C LYS A 323 4.90 6.77 -15.39
N ALA A 324 5.94 7.35 -14.78
CA ALA A 324 6.27 7.12 -13.38
C ALA A 324 5.10 7.45 -12.46
N ILE A 325 5.10 6.83 -11.28
CA ILE A 325 4.09 7.03 -10.24
C ILE A 325 4.75 7.39 -8.91
N ASP A 326 5.83 8.16 -8.95
CA ASP A 326 6.71 8.42 -7.80
C ASP A 326 5.96 8.98 -6.58
N LEU A 327 4.94 9.80 -6.83
CA LEU A 327 4.09 10.43 -5.82
C LEU A 327 2.65 9.91 -5.92
N GLU A 328 2.15 9.31 -4.83
CA GLU A 328 0.73 9.01 -4.60
C GLU A 328 0.10 10.14 -3.79
N LEU A 329 -1.03 10.67 -4.21
CA LEU A 329 -1.91 11.47 -3.36
C LEU A 329 -3.23 10.73 -3.12
N VAL A 330 -3.63 10.61 -1.85
CA VAL A 330 -4.95 10.06 -1.48
C VAL A 330 -5.68 11.07 -0.61
N THR A 331 -6.92 11.39 -0.95
CA THR A 331 -7.77 12.20 -0.08
C THR A 331 -8.41 11.34 0.99
N LEU A 332 -8.32 11.82 2.24
CA LEU A 332 -9.06 11.28 3.37
C LEU A 332 -10.20 12.22 3.71
N PRO A 333 -11.43 11.70 3.90
CA PRO A 333 -12.59 12.51 4.20
C PRO A 333 -12.68 12.83 5.70
N TYR A 334 -11.55 13.11 6.35
CA TYR A 334 -11.45 13.44 7.77
C TYR A 334 -10.06 13.98 8.11
N TYR A 335 -9.95 14.62 9.27
CA TYR A 335 -8.69 15.08 9.84
C TYR A 335 -7.78 13.93 10.29
N CYS A 336 -6.55 13.86 9.77
CA CYS A 336 -5.61 12.76 10.05
C CYS A 336 -4.17 13.21 10.42
N THR A 337 -3.95 14.48 10.76
CA THR A 337 -2.65 14.96 11.30
C THR A 337 -2.64 14.93 12.83
N THR A 338 -1.46 14.92 13.45
CA THR A 338 -1.32 14.76 14.92
C THR A 338 -0.79 16.01 15.63
N THR A 339 -0.18 16.95 14.91
CA THR A 339 0.41 18.18 15.48
C THR A 339 -0.64 19.10 16.11
N THR A 340 -1.74 19.39 15.40
CA THR A 340 -2.82 20.25 15.90
C THR A 340 -4.07 19.39 16.18
N PRO A 341 -4.79 19.58 17.31
CA PRO A 341 -6.05 18.86 17.52
C PRO A 341 -7.18 19.44 16.63
N PRO A 342 -8.08 18.60 16.08
CA PRO A 342 -9.22 19.10 15.31
C PRO A 342 -10.23 19.81 16.21
N GLU A 343 -10.88 20.84 15.67
CA GLU A 343 -11.94 21.58 16.35
C GLU A 343 -13.30 20.86 16.20
N GLU A 344 -14.11 20.90 17.25
CA GLU A 344 -15.45 20.30 17.23
C GLU A 344 -16.37 21.01 16.25
N GLY A 345 -17.17 20.24 15.50
CA GLY A 345 -18.12 20.77 14.51
C GLY A 345 -17.49 21.27 13.21
N LYS A 346 -16.17 21.16 13.03
CA LYS A 346 -15.47 21.46 11.78
C LYS A 346 -15.33 20.23 10.89
N ALA A 347 -15.34 20.46 9.59
CA ALA A 347 -15.11 19.46 8.55
C ALA A 347 -13.70 19.61 7.96
N TYR A 348 -13.07 18.49 7.63
CA TYR A 348 -11.70 18.46 7.16
C TYR A 348 -11.54 17.54 5.95
N MET A 349 -10.59 17.90 5.09
CA MET A 349 -10.00 17.01 4.09
C MET A 349 -8.52 16.90 4.41
N THR A 350 -8.02 15.67 4.51
CA THR A 350 -6.58 15.43 4.58
C THR A 350 -6.10 14.87 3.25
N ILE A 351 -4.95 15.33 2.76
CA ILE A 351 -4.26 14.75 1.60
C ILE A 351 -3.06 13.97 2.14
N LEU A 352 -3.02 12.67 1.90
CA LEU A 352 -1.82 11.86 2.10
C LEU A 352 -0.91 12.02 0.90
N ALA A 353 0.38 12.24 1.10
CA ALA A 353 1.40 12.06 0.07
C ALA A 353 2.23 10.82 0.41
N ALA A 354 2.27 9.84 -0.50
CA ALA A 354 3.07 8.63 -0.34
C ALA A 354 4.16 8.50 -1.41
N LEU A 355 5.24 7.80 -1.04
CA LEU A 355 6.36 7.44 -1.89
C LEU A 355 6.17 6.02 -2.44
N ASN A 356 5.99 5.85 -3.75
CA ASN A 356 5.80 4.51 -4.36
C ASN A 356 7.08 3.85 -4.89
N SER A 357 8.10 4.64 -5.16
CA SER A 357 9.36 4.17 -5.76
C SER A 357 10.53 4.37 -4.79
N PRO A 358 10.51 3.77 -3.57
CA PRO A 358 11.60 3.96 -2.62
C PRO A 358 12.89 3.32 -3.12
N PHE A 359 14.00 4.03 -2.98
CA PHE A 359 15.35 3.52 -3.23
C PHE A 359 16.01 2.97 -1.96
N SER A 360 15.50 3.28 -0.77
CA SER A 360 15.93 2.62 0.46
C SER A 360 15.55 1.13 0.44
N ARG A 361 16.40 0.29 1.06
CA ARG A 361 16.19 -1.15 1.21
C ARG A 361 16.45 -1.53 2.67
N GLY A 362 15.42 -2.10 3.29
CA GLY A 362 15.48 -2.54 4.67
C GLY A 362 15.70 -4.04 4.82
N SER A 363 15.50 -4.47 6.06
CA SER A 363 15.55 -5.86 6.48
C SER A 363 14.48 -6.23 7.51
N ILE A 364 14.12 -7.52 7.55
CA ILE A 364 13.32 -8.16 8.59
C ILE A 364 14.05 -9.45 8.96
N HIS A 365 14.69 -9.46 10.12
CA HIS A 365 15.48 -10.59 10.61
C HIS A 365 14.97 -11.08 11.95
N VAL A 366 15.14 -12.37 12.23
CA VAL A 366 14.83 -12.98 13.50
C VAL A 366 15.63 -12.32 14.63
N ALA A 367 14.95 -11.97 15.74
CA ALA A 367 15.59 -11.35 16.90
C ALA A 367 16.24 -12.36 17.86
N SER A 368 15.72 -13.60 17.88
CA SER A 368 16.17 -14.68 18.76
C SER A 368 15.72 -16.05 18.24
N SER A 369 16.23 -17.15 18.78
CA SER A 369 15.73 -18.50 18.46
C SER A 369 14.35 -18.84 19.05
N ASP A 370 13.74 -17.92 19.83
CA ASP A 370 12.37 -18.05 20.30
C ASP A 370 11.37 -17.59 19.20
N PRO A 371 10.53 -18.51 18.67
CA PRO A 371 9.59 -18.20 17.59
C PRO A 371 8.46 -17.23 18.01
N GLU A 372 8.26 -17.00 19.32
CA GLU A 372 7.25 -16.07 19.82
C GLU A 372 7.78 -14.62 19.90
N GLN A 373 9.09 -14.41 19.81
CA GLN A 373 9.65 -13.06 19.73
C GLN A 373 9.38 -12.46 18.34
N PRO A 374 8.85 -11.23 18.26
CA PRO A 374 8.76 -10.53 16.99
C PRO A 374 10.13 -10.37 16.32
N PRO A 375 10.20 -10.38 14.98
CA PRO A 375 11.45 -10.11 14.28
C PRO A 375 11.87 -8.65 14.45
N LEU A 376 13.16 -8.39 14.24
CA LEU A 376 13.71 -7.05 14.07
C LEU A 376 13.33 -6.55 12.67
N CYS A 377 12.44 -5.57 12.60
CA CYS A 377 12.06 -4.92 11.35
C CYS A 377 12.78 -3.58 11.26
N ASP A 378 13.71 -3.46 10.33
CA ASP A 378 14.42 -2.21 10.04
C ASP A 378 14.28 -1.84 8.55
N PRO A 379 13.29 -1.01 8.19
CA PRO A 379 13.03 -0.64 6.80
C PRO A 379 14.07 0.32 6.21
N HIS A 380 15.03 0.81 7.01
CA HIS A 380 16.04 1.80 6.60
C HIS A 380 15.45 3.04 5.91
N TYR A 381 14.33 3.57 6.42
CA TYR A 381 13.67 4.73 5.83
C TYR A 381 14.67 5.90 5.64
N PHE A 382 14.74 6.40 4.41
CA PHE A 382 15.59 7.52 4.01
C PHE A 382 17.10 7.28 4.10
N GLU A 383 17.54 6.02 4.12
CA GLU A 383 18.94 5.69 3.86
C GLU A 383 19.37 6.21 2.47
N ASN A 384 18.46 6.13 1.50
CA ASN A 384 18.55 6.94 0.30
C ASN A 384 17.82 8.28 0.51
N ASP A 385 18.54 9.39 0.39
CA ASP A 385 18.04 10.74 0.60
C ASP A 385 17.04 11.19 -0.47
N PHE A 386 17.08 10.57 -1.66
CA PHE A 386 16.09 10.82 -2.71
C PHE A 386 14.66 10.56 -2.22
N ASP A 387 14.45 9.52 -1.40
CA ASP A 387 13.14 9.17 -0.85
C ASP A 387 12.52 10.34 -0.05
N MET A 388 13.33 10.99 0.80
CA MET A 388 12.89 12.18 1.55
C MET A 388 12.70 13.39 0.64
N GLN A 389 13.54 13.54 -0.39
CA GLN A 389 13.41 14.65 -1.35
C GLN A 389 12.10 14.55 -2.15
N VAL A 390 11.69 13.35 -2.57
CA VAL A 390 10.38 13.11 -3.21
C VAL A 390 9.24 13.55 -2.30
N LEU A 391 9.25 13.11 -1.02
CA LEU A 391 8.23 13.48 -0.05
C LEU A 391 8.19 15.00 0.19
N GLY A 392 9.36 15.64 0.31
CA GLY A 392 9.49 17.10 0.48
C GLY A 392 8.91 17.88 -0.71
N GLU A 393 9.20 17.46 -1.93
CA GLU A 393 8.62 18.04 -3.14
C GLU A 393 7.11 17.77 -3.26
N GLY A 394 6.64 16.60 -2.80
CA GLY A 394 5.22 16.31 -2.65
C GLY A 394 4.51 17.31 -1.74
N LEU A 395 5.15 17.74 -0.64
CA LEU A 395 4.53 18.67 0.32
C LEU A 395 4.43 20.06 -0.29
N LYS A 396 5.49 20.47 -1.00
CA LYS A 396 5.48 21.71 -1.78
C LYS A 396 4.43 21.67 -2.88
N PHE A 397 4.19 20.52 -3.50
CA PHE A 397 3.13 20.35 -4.50
C PHE A 397 1.74 20.48 -3.88
N ILE A 398 1.45 19.77 -2.79
CA ILE A 398 0.19 19.89 -2.06
C ILE A 398 -0.09 21.34 -1.65
N ARG A 399 0.92 22.06 -1.16
CA ARG A 399 0.80 23.49 -0.81
C ARG A 399 0.45 24.37 -2.01
N ARG A 400 0.87 24.03 -3.23
CA ARG A 400 0.46 24.78 -4.42
C ARG A 400 -0.98 24.48 -4.83
N LEU A 401 -1.48 23.27 -4.58
CA LEU A 401 -2.87 22.91 -4.89
C LEU A 401 -3.88 23.81 -4.16
N GLN A 402 -3.53 24.29 -2.96
CA GLN A 402 -4.38 25.19 -2.16
C GLN A 402 -4.72 26.51 -2.88
N ASP A 403 -3.91 26.91 -3.87
CA ASP A 403 -4.11 28.12 -4.66
C ASP A 403 -4.82 27.86 -6.00
N VAL A 404 -5.21 26.62 -6.27
CA VAL A 404 -5.83 26.18 -7.52
C VAL A 404 -7.31 25.90 -7.31
N GLU A 405 -8.16 26.43 -8.19
CA GLU A 405 -9.61 26.18 -8.12
C GLU A 405 -9.97 24.77 -8.62
N PRO A 406 -11.05 24.14 -8.12
CA PRO A 406 -11.95 24.64 -7.06
C PRO A 406 -11.44 24.47 -5.61
N PHE A 407 -10.36 23.73 -5.37
CA PHE A 407 -9.86 23.42 -4.02
C PHE A 407 -9.60 24.67 -3.18
N LYS A 408 -9.05 25.73 -3.78
CA LYS A 408 -8.89 27.04 -3.15
C LYS A 408 -10.18 27.57 -2.52
N SER A 409 -11.30 27.50 -3.22
CA SER A 409 -12.61 27.94 -2.70
C SER A 409 -13.24 26.97 -1.69
N MET A 410 -12.82 25.71 -1.72
CA MET A 410 -13.31 24.65 -0.83
C MET A 410 -12.68 24.70 0.57
N ILE A 411 -11.50 25.29 0.73
CA ILE A 411 -10.77 25.31 2.00
C ILE A 411 -10.85 26.68 2.67
N VAL A 412 -10.84 26.68 4.00
CA VAL A 412 -10.63 27.89 4.81
C VAL A 412 -9.14 28.15 4.97
N LYS A 413 -8.38 27.12 5.34
CA LYS A 413 -6.93 27.17 5.59
C LYS A 413 -6.34 25.76 5.66
N GLN A 414 -5.03 25.66 5.41
CA GLN A 414 -4.23 24.52 5.83
C GLN A 414 -4.03 24.58 7.36
N ILE A 415 -4.20 23.44 8.03
CA ILE A 415 -3.97 23.28 9.47
C ILE A 415 -2.54 22.81 9.71
N ASP A 416 -2.22 21.63 9.18
CA ASP A 416 -0.93 20.96 9.36
C ASP A 416 -0.39 20.52 7.99
N PRO A 417 0.91 20.71 7.70
CA PRO A 417 1.87 21.46 8.51
C PRO A 417 1.45 22.92 8.70
N SER A 418 1.92 23.56 9.76
CA SER A 418 1.74 25.01 9.91
C SER A 418 2.24 25.74 8.64
N PRO A 419 1.44 26.66 8.05
CA PRO A 419 1.86 27.47 6.91
C PRO A 419 3.11 28.32 7.21
N LYS A 420 3.54 28.45 8.47
CA LYS A 420 4.76 29.18 8.85
C LYS A 420 6.05 28.40 8.59
N LEU A 421 6.00 27.08 8.40
CA LEU A 421 7.17 26.28 8.06
C LEU A 421 7.53 26.52 6.60
N GLN A 422 8.72 27.03 6.31
CA GLN A 422 9.09 27.51 4.97
C GLN A 422 10.39 26.88 4.44
N THR A 423 11.31 26.49 5.32
CA THR A 423 12.61 25.93 4.91
C THR A 423 12.54 24.42 4.69
N ASP A 424 13.38 23.87 3.81
CA ASP A 424 13.42 22.42 3.56
C ASP A 424 13.72 21.61 4.83
N GLY A 425 14.54 22.14 5.73
CA GLY A 425 14.82 21.51 7.03
C GLY A 425 13.59 21.44 7.95
N GLU A 426 12.78 22.50 8.00
CA GLU A 426 11.52 22.50 8.76
C GLU A 426 10.50 21.54 8.16
N LEU A 427 10.37 21.52 6.82
CA LEU A 427 9.46 20.61 6.12
C LEU A 427 9.86 19.14 6.34
N ARG A 428 11.15 18.83 6.22
CA ARG A 428 11.69 17.49 6.52
C ARG A 428 11.36 17.05 7.94
N ASN A 429 11.60 17.92 8.93
CA ASN A 429 11.32 17.58 10.33
C ASN A 429 9.83 17.32 10.56
N HIS A 430 8.95 18.10 9.92
CA HIS A 430 7.52 17.86 10.01
C HIS A 430 7.11 16.53 9.35
N ILE A 431 7.62 16.25 8.14
CA ILE A 431 7.37 14.98 7.45
C ILE A 431 7.78 13.81 8.34
N ILE A 432 8.97 13.87 8.96
CA ILE A 432 9.44 12.82 9.89
C ILE A 432 8.50 12.69 11.09
N SER A 433 8.01 13.81 11.66
CA SER A 433 7.13 13.76 12.83
C SER A 433 5.73 13.17 12.55
N GLU A 434 5.26 13.25 11.31
CA GLU A 434 3.93 12.75 10.89
C GLU A 434 4.05 11.50 10.00
N LEU A 435 5.26 10.96 9.81
CA LEU A 435 5.51 9.85 8.90
C LEU A 435 4.81 8.58 9.37
N ASN A 436 4.20 7.87 8.43
CA ASN A 436 3.67 6.54 8.66
C ASN A 436 3.98 5.60 7.48
N THR A 437 3.78 4.32 7.70
CA THR A 437 3.88 3.28 6.66
C THR A 437 2.53 3.10 5.97
N THR A 438 2.53 2.77 4.68
CA THR A 438 1.32 2.33 3.97
C THR A 438 0.91 0.89 4.28
N PHE A 439 1.72 0.20 5.11
CA PHE A 439 1.59 -1.20 5.50
C PHE A 439 1.71 -2.17 4.32
N ARG A 440 2.61 -1.85 3.37
CA ARG A 440 2.84 -2.59 2.11
C ARG A 440 4.27 -3.12 1.98
N ALA A 441 4.96 -3.35 3.10
CA ALA A 441 6.27 -3.99 3.14
C ALA A 441 6.29 -5.26 2.26
N GLN A 442 7.19 -5.26 1.28
CA GLN A 442 7.41 -6.31 0.29
C GLN A 442 8.84 -6.82 0.33
#